data_AF-A0A813TKP6-F1
#
_entry.id   AF-A0A813TKP6-F1
#
_cell.length_a   1.000
_cell.length_b   1.000
_cell.length_c   1.000
_cell.angle_alpha   90.00
_cell.angle_beta   90.00
_cell.angle_gamma   90.00
#
_symmetry.space_group_name_H-M   'P 1'
#
loop_
_entity.id
_entity.type
_entity.pdbx_description
1 polymer ?
#
loop_
_entity_poly.entity_id
_entity_poly.type
_entity_poly.pdbx_seq_one_letter_code
_entity_poly.pdbx_strand_id
1 'polypeptide(L)'
;MDNVFLTLQKNAQRTKLPVPMFDRSQISIWSILKQCIGKELSKITMPIVWNEPVSFLQRFTENALYSYLLDRADECNDPIMRMQYVAAFAVSSISNNCDRLSKPFNPLLGETYEFVRDDLPFRYMSEQVSHHPPVSAFTCESKDNGNRWRFYGSILPKAKFSVKNMEVNPKGLLTLELKRY
;
A
#
# COMPACT_ATOMS: atom_id res chain seq x y z
N MET A 1 18.17 38.15 -4.48
CA MET A 1 16.99 37.29 -4.25
C MET A 1 17.35 35.94 -4.82
N ASP A 2 18.06 35.15 -4.02
CA ASP A 2 18.60 33.87 -4.47
C ASP A 2 17.57 32.79 -4.23
N ASN A 3 17.12 32.19 -5.34
CA ASN A 3 16.17 31.09 -5.35
C ASN A 3 16.79 29.89 -4.63
N VAL A 4 16.37 29.68 -3.38
CA VAL A 4 16.58 28.44 -2.63
C VAL A 4 15.63 27.37 -3.20
N PHE A 5 15.89 26.95 -4.45
CA PHE A 5 15.45 25.63 -4.87
C PHE A 5 16.37 24.64 -4.16
N LEU A 6 15.85 24.08 -3.06
CA LEU A 6 16.42 22.92 -2.38
C LEU A 6 16.77 21.88 -3.44
N THR A 7 18.04 21.83 -3.81
CA THR A 7 18.59 20.72 -4.55
C THR A 7 18.42 19.53 -3.61
N LEU A 8 17.42 18.70 -3.85
CA LEU A 8 17.22 17.46 -3.11
C LEU A 8 18.52 16.68 -3.24
N GLN A 9 19.35 16.73 -2.19
CA GLN A 9 20.50 15.86 -2.07
C GLN A 9 20.00 14.44 -2.34
N LYS A 10 20.78 13.68 -3.12
CA LYS A 10 20.57 12.26 -3.40
C LYS A 10 20.62 11.51 -2.06
N ASN A 11 19.53 11.54 -1.31
CA ASN A 11 19.46 11.04 0.05
C ASN A 11 19.55 9.53 -0.01
N ALA A 12 20.61 8.97 0.58
CA ALA A 12 20.74 7.53 0.73
C ALA A 12 19.46 6.97 1.39
N GLN A 13 18.91 5.90 0.81
CA GLN A 13 17.67 5.30 1.30
C GLN A 13 17.89 4.74 2.72
N ARG A 14 16.96 5.04 3.64
CA ARG A 14 17.01 4.47 4.99
C ARG A 14 16.89 2.95 4.94
N THR A 15 17.75 2.25 5.67
CA THR A 15 17.72 0.79 5.80
C THR A 15 17.15 0.30 7.13
N LYS A 16 16.92 1.23 8.08
CA LYS A 16 16.33 0.95 9.39
C LYS A 16 15.50 2.13 9.90
N LEU A 17 14.57 1.84 10.80
CA LEU A 17 13.87 2.86 11.58
C LEU A 17 14.71 3.29 12.79
N PRO A 18 14.49 4.49 13.35
CA PRO A 18 15.24 4.98 14.51
C PRO A 18 15.06 4.13 15.78
N VAL A 19 13.91 3.45 15.90
CA VAL A 19 13.52 2.67 17.08
C VAL A 19 12.94 1.33 16.62
N PRO A 20 13.28 0.20 17.27
CA PRO A 20 12.64 -1.08 17.00
C PRO A 20 11.17 -1.07 17.41
N MET A 21 10.36 -1.93 16.79
CA MET A 21 8.98 -2.14 17.25
C MET A 21 9.02 -2.78 18.65
N PHE A 22 8.13 -2.32 19.55
CA PHE A 22 7.99 -2.94 20.87
C PHE A 22 7.46 -4.38 20.73
N ASP A 23 7.79 -5.22 21.72
CA ASP A 23 7.31 -6.59 21.77
C ASP A 23 5.81 -6.63 22.07
N ARG A 24 5.02 -7.09 21.09
CA ARG A 24 3.56 -7.18 21.19
C ARG A 24 3.09 -8.22 22.22
N SER A 25 3.94 -9.20 22.57
CA SER A 25 3.62 -10.21 23.58
C SER A 25 3.42 -9.60 24.98
N GLN A 26 4.03 -8.43 25.21
CA GLN A 26 3.91 -7.69 26.46
C GLN A 26 2.57 -6.95 26.60
N ILE A 27 1.78 -6.85 25.53
CA ILE A 27 0.50 -6.15 25.51
C ILE A 27 -0.65 -7.17 25.45
N SER A 28 -1.38 -7.30 26.55
CA SER A 28 -2.58 -8.15 26.58
C SER A 28 -3.71 -7.51 25.77
N ILE A 29 -4.02 -8.07 24.59
CA ILE A 29 -5.20 -7.70 23.79
C ILE A 29 -6.48 -7.79 24.63
N TRP A 30 -6.55 -8.79 25.52
CA TRP A 30 -7.67 -8.98 26.43
C TRP A 30 -7.80 -7.86 27.47
N SER A 31 -6.69 -7.30 27.98
CA SER A 31 -6.79 -6.20 28.96
C SER A 31 -7.38 -4.94 28.34
N ILE A 32 -7.04 -4.65 27.09
CA ILE A 32 -7.61 -3.55 26.31
C ILE A 32 -9.08 -3.84 25.99
N LEU A 33 -9.39 -5.02 25.42
CA LEU A 33 -10.77 -5.40 25.10
C LEU A 33 -11.66 -5.47 26.35
N LYS A 34 -11.15 -5.87 27.52
CA LYS A 34 -11.90 -5.88 28.77
C LYS A 34 -12.31 -4.47 29.21
N GLN A 35 -11.46 -3.47 28.99
CA GLN A 35 -11.81 -2.06 29.22
C GLN A 35 -12.88 -1.53 28.24
N CYS A 36 -13.12 -2.28 27.16
CA CYS A 36 -14.09 -1.98 26.12
C CYS A 36 -15.46 -2.62 26.37
N ILE A 37 -15.55 -3.61 27.26
CA ILE A 37 -16.81 -4.32 27.57
C ILE A 37 -17.78 -3.35 28.25
N GLY A 38 -18.97 -3.17 27.66
CA GLY A 38 -20.02 -2.27 28.15
C GLY A 38 -20.02 -0.87 27.54
N LYS A 39 -19.03 -0.53 26.70
CA LYS A 39 -19.03 0.67 25.86
C LYS A 39 -19.39 0.29 24.43
N GLU A 40 -20.04 1.20 23.69
CA GLU A 40 -20.21 1.02 22.25
C GLU A 40 -18.82 0.90 21.59
N LEU A 41 -18.56 -0.25 20.95
CA LEU A 41 -17.27 -0.57 20.32
C LEU A 41 -16.82 0.49 19.29
N SER A 42 -17.75 1.24 18.71
CA SER A 42 -17.49 2.35 17.77
C SER A 42 -16.85 3.58 18.42
N LYS A 43 -16.95 3.75 19.74
CA LYS A 43 -16.39 4.89 20.50
C LYS A 43 -14.99 4.63 21.05
N ILE A 44 -14.42 3.47 20.75
CA ILE A 44 -13.16 3.01 21.30
C ILE A 44 -12.11 3.17 20.22
N THR A 45 -11.20 4.12 20.44
CA THR A 45 -10.07 4.32 19.55
C THR A 45 -9.17 3.09 19.62
N MET A 46 -8.93 2.46 18.47
CA MET A 46 -8.02 1.31 18.39
C MET A 46 -6.65 1.75 18.91
N PRO A 47 -6.04 1.01 19.84
CA PRO A 47 -4.72 1.33 20.37
C PRO A 47 -3.69 1.47 19.25
N ILE A 48 -2.91 2.56 19.29
CA ILE A 48 -1.82 2.83 18.35
C ILE A 48 -0.81 1.68 18.24
N VAL A 49 -0.72 0.86 19.29
CA VAL A 49 0.14 -0.32 19.35
C VAL A 49 -0.24 -1.42 18.36
N TRP A 50 -1.45 -1.37 17.77
CA TRP A 50 -1.82 -2.27 16.70
C TRP A 50 -1.40 -1.77 15.32
N ASN A 51 -0.99 -0.51 15.22
CA ASN A 51 -0.55 0.05 13.97
C ASN A 51 0.89 -0.31 13.63
N GLU A 52 1.16 -0.38 12.34
CA GLU A 52 2.51 -0.26 11.78
C GLU A 52 2.76 1.20 11.38
N PRO A 53 4.02 1.69 11.38
CA PRO A 53 4.36 3.09 11.15
C PRO A 53 4.30 3.48 9.66
N VAL A 54 3.23 3.08 8.97
CA VAL A 54 2.95 3.41 7.57
C VAL A 54 1.47 3.73 7.38
N SER A 55 1.18 4.70 6.52
CA SER A 55 -0.18 4.96 6.03
C SER A 55 -0.65 3.83 5.13
N PHE A 56 -1.96 3.60 5.02
CA PHE A 56 -2.49 2.65 4.05
C PHE A 56 -2.10 3.02 2.60
N LEU A 57 -1.97 4.32 2.29
CA LEU A 57 -1.50 4.78 0.99
C LEU A 57 -0.08 4.28 0.68
N GLN A 58 0.81 4.35 1.69
CA GLN A 58 2.17 3.82 1.62
C GLN A 58 2.16 2.30 1.50
N ARG A 59 1.36 1.63 2.33
CA ARG A 59 1.21 0.17 2.33
C ARG A 59 0.79 -0.35 0.96
N PHE A 60 -0.14 0.34 0.31
CA PHE A 60 -0.67 -0.07 -0.98
C PHE A 60 0.35 0.09 -2.12
N THR A 61 1.30 1.03 -1.99
CA THR A 61 2.38 1.24 -2.97
C THR A 61 3.28 0.00 -3.11
N GLU A 62 3.40 -0.80 -2.04
CA GLU A 62 4.23 -2.00 -2.03
C GLU A 62 3.78 -3.05 -3.08
N ASN A 63 2.50 -3.03 -3.48
CA ASN A 63 1.98 -3.89 -4.55
C ASN A 63 2.68 -3.65 -5.90
N ALA A 64 3.33 -2.49 -6.09
CA ALA A 64 4.06 -2.16 -7.30
C ALA A 64 5.57 -2.52 -7.26
N LEU A 65 6.09 -3.08 -6.17
CA LEU A 65 7.54 -3.37 -6.03
C LEU A 65 8.08 -4.32 -7.10
N TYR A 66 7.25 -5.25 -7.57
CA TYR A 66 7.60 -6.23 -8.61
C TYR A 66 7.16 -5.79 -10.02
N SER A 67 6.94 -4.48 -10.24
CA SER A 67 6.49 -3.92 -11.51
C SER A 67 7.46 -4.14 -12.70
N TYR A 68 8.71 -4.57 -12.46
CA TYR A 68 9.58 -5.02 -13.55
C TYR A 68 8.97 -6.20 -14.34
N LEU A 69 8.05 -6.96 -13.75
CA LEU A 69 7.28 -8.00 -14.44
C LEU A 69 6.35 -7.39 -15.49
N LEU A 70 5.85 -6.17 -15.27
CA LEU A 70 5.01 -5.45 -16.23
C LEU A 70 5.83 -4.91 -17.40
N ASP A 71 7.08 -4.48 -17.16
CA ASP A 71 8.03 -4.15 -18.24
C ASP A 71 8.22 -5.38 -19.16
N ARG A 72 8.46 -6.56 -18.56
CA ARG A 72 8.59 -7.82 -19.33
C ARG A 72 7.29 -8.21 -20.05
N ALA A 73 6.14 -7.95 -19.43
CA ALA A 73 4.84 -8.22 -20.04
C ALA A 73 4.63 -7.35 -21.30
N ASP A 74 4.96 -6.07 -21.24
CA ASP A 74 4.84 -5.14 -22.37
C ASP A 74 5.79 -5.53 -23.53
N GLU A 75 7.00 -5.98 -23.22
CA GLU A 75 7.96 -6.48 -24.21
C GLU A 75 7.56 -7.82 -24.86
N CYS A 76 6.64 -8.58 -24.25
CA CYS A 76 6.29 -9.93 -24.65
C CYS A 76 5.19 -10.02 -25.72
N ASN A 77 5.58 -10.46 -26.93
CA ASN A 77 4.67 -10.63 -28.08
C ASN A 77 3.61 -11.73 -27.85
N ASP A 78 3.99 -12.86 -27.24
CA ASP A 78 3.09 -13.99 -27.01
C ASP A 78 2.04 -13.62 -25.93
N PRO A 79 0.74 -13.60 -26.27
CA PRO A 79 -0.32 -13.27 -25.32
C PRO A 79 -0.36 -14.19 -24.09
N ILE A 80 0.02 -15.46 -24.22
CA ILE A 80 0.00 -16.40 -23.11
C ILE A 80 1.14 -16.09 -22.14
N MET A 81 2.36 -15.93 -22.65
CA MET A 81 3.52 -15.56 -21.83
C MET A 81 3.36 -14.17 -21.21
N ARG A 82 2.74 -13.21 -21.91
CA ARG A 82 2.37 -11.91 -21.35
C ARG A 82 1.42 -12.04 -20.17
N MET A 83 0.39 -12.88 -20.28
CA MET A 83 -0.53 -13.14 -19.16
C MET A 83 0.19 -13.81 -17.98
N GLN A 84 1.17 -14.67 -18.22
CA GLN A 84 1.98 -15.27 -17.14
C GLN A 84 2.74 -14.21 -16.34
N TYR A 85 3.32 -13.19 -17.00
CA TYR A 85 3.98 -12.07 -16.31
C TYR A 85 2.98 -11.22 -15.50
N VAL A 86 1.79 -10.94 -16.06
CA VAL A 86 0.73 -10.21 -15.35
C VAL A 86 0.24 -11.00 -14.13
N ALA A 87 0.07 -12.31 -14.24
CA ALA A 87 -0.31 -13.17 -13.13
C ALA A 87 0.78 -13.23 -12.05
N ALA A 88 2.05 -13.35 -12.47
CA ALA A 88 3.19 -13.30 -11.55
C ALA A 88 3.25 -11.97 -10.80
N PHE A 89 3.01 -10.85 -11.48
CA PHE A 89 2.91 -9.53 -10.85
C PHE A 89 1.80 -9.50 -9.80
N ALA A 90 0.58 -9.94 -10.16
CA ALA A 90 -0.55 -9.98 -9.23
C ALA A 90 -0.26 -10.82 -7.98
N VAL A 91 0.33 -12.00 -8.12
CA VAL A 91 0.67 -12.88 -6.99
C VAL A 91 1.82 -12.31 -6.16
N SER A 92 2.85 -11.74 -6.79
CA SER A 92 4.03 -11.21 -6.09
C SER A 92 3.68 -10.12 -5.08
N SER A 93 2.63 -9.32 -5.36
CA SER A 93 2.15 -8.26 -4.47
C SER A 93 1.76 -8.76 -3.08
N ILE A 94 1.34 -10.03 -2.97
CA ILE A 94 0.90 -10.67 -1.74
C ILE A 94 2.09 -10.94 -0.80
N SER A 95 3.29 -11.14 -1.35
CA SER A 95 4.51 -11.44 -0.56
C SER A 95 4.81 -10.37 0.49
N ASN A 96 4.45 -9.11 0.22
CA ASN A 96 4.64 -7.98 1.11
C ASN A 96 3.80 -8.08 2.41
N ASN A 97 2.83 -8.99 2.48
CA ASN A 97 1.98 -9.18 3.66
C ASN A 97 2.56 -10.18 4.68
N CYS A 98 3.61 -10.92 4.32
CA CYS A 98 4.24 -11.88 5.21
C CYS A 98 4.70 -11.17 6.51
N ASP A 99 4.41 -11.78 7.66
CA ASP A 99 4.75 -11.30 9.00
C ASP A 99 4.26 -9.89 9.38
N ARG A 100 3.35 -9.29 8.59
CA ARG A 100 2.79 -7.96 8.83
C ARG A 100 1.33 -8.03 9.27
N LEU A 101 1.14 -8.49 10.50
CA LEU A 101 -0.16 -8.59 11.17
C LEU A 101 -0.70 -7.23 11.68
N SER A 102 0.07 -6.16 11.50
CA SER A 102 -0.24 -4.83 12.02
C SER A 102 -1.09 -4.03 11.05
N LYS A 103 -1.98 -3.19 11.58
CA LYS A 103 -2.87 -2.36 10.77
C LYS A 103 -2.10 -1.12 10.26
N PRO A 104 -2.12 -0.77 8.97
CA PRO A 104 -1.62 0.53 8.55
C PRO A 104 -2.49 1.66 9.11
N PHE A 105 -1.95 2.87 9.19
CA PHE A 105 -2.74 4.05 9.56
C PHE A 105 -3.87 4.27 8.54
N ASN A 106 -5.06 4.58 9.06
CA ASN A 106 -6.18 4.98 8.22
C ASN A 106 -5.88 6.38 7.68
N PRO A 107 -5.78 6.58 6.36
CA PRO A 107 -5.42 7.89 5.82
C PRO A 107 -6.51 8.92 6.14
N LEU A 108 -6.10 10.17 6.32
CA LEU A 108 -7.03 11.30 6.42
C LEU A 108 -7.69 11.56 5.06
N LEU A 109 -8.90 12.13 5.05
CA LEU A 109 -9.53 12.56 3.79
C LEU A 109 -8.64 13.60 3.10
N GLY A 110 -8.33 13.37 1.81
CA GLY A 110 -7.41 14.21 1.05
C GLY A 110 -5.92 14.00 1.37
N GLU A 111 -5.57 13.05 2.23
CA GLU A 111 -4.17 12.63 2.39
C GLU A 111 -3.66 12.08 1.06
N THR A 112 -2.46 12.49 0.67
CA THR A 112 -1.79 12.03 -0.54
C THR A 112 -0.47 11.34 -0.21
N TYR A 113 -0.05 10.45 -1.10
CA TYR A 113 1.26 9.84 -1.05
C TYR A 113 1.83 9.71 -2.46
N GLU A 114 3.06 10.18 -2.65
CA GLU A 114 3.83 9.98 -3.88
C GLU A 114 5.06 9.11 -3.60
N PHE A 115 5.45 8.32 -4.60
CA PHE A 115 6.64 7.49 -4.50
C PHE A 115 7.33 7.38 -5.85
N VAL A 116 8.55 7.88 -5.89
CA VAL A 116 9.45 7.80 -7.04
C VAL A 116 10.82 7.37 -6.54
N ARG A 117 11.38 6.34 -7.17
CA ARG A 117 12.72 5.84 -6.88
C ARG A 117 13.50 5.70 -8.17
N ASP A 118 14.77 6.07 -8.13
CA ASP A 118 15.59 6.05 -9.33
C ASP A 118 15.84 4.64 -9.85
N ASP A 119 15.95 3.68 -8.93
CA ASP A 119 16.26 2.29 -9.18
C ASP A 119 15.03 1.41 -9.50
N LEU A 120 13.82 1.95 -9.40
CA LEU A 120 12.58 1.22 -9.69
C LEU A 120 11.98 1.66 -11.04
N PRO A 121 11.29 0.76 -11.78
CA PRO A 121 10.80 1.05 -13.13
C PRO A 121 9.47 1.83 -13.14
N PHE A 122 9.05 2.41 -12.02
CA PHE A 122 7.74 3.05 -11.88
C PHE A 122 7.75 4.34 -11.07
N ARG A 123 6.70 5.13 -11.28
CA ARG A 123 6.26 6.23 -10.41
C ARG A 123 4.86 5.94 -9.89
N TYR A 124 4.57 6.42 -8.69
CA TYR A 124 3.29 6.14 -8.02
C TYR A 124 2.76 7.40 -7.34
N MET A 125 1.43 7.55 -7.37
CA MET A 125 0.69 8.55 -6.62
C MET A 125 -0.63 7.95 -6.12
N SER A 126 -1.02 8.29 -4.90
CA SER A 126 -2.33 7.93 -4.35
C SER A 126 -2.91 9.03 -3.48
N GLU A 127 -4.24 8.96 -3.33
CA GLU A 127 -5.03 9.89 -2.53
C GLU A 127 -6.15 9.14 -1.81
N GLN A 128 -6.44 9.54 -0.57
CA GLN A 128 -7.64 9.14 0.13
C GLN A 128 -8.84 9.98 -0.33
N VAL A 129 -9.56 9.49 -1.32
CA VAL A 129 -10.67 10.21 -1.99
C VAL A 129 -12.01 10.14 -1.24
N SER A 130 -12.15 9.24 -0.27
CA SER A 130 -13.33 9.17 0.60
C SER A 130 -12.99 8.61 1.98
N HIS A 131 -13.70 9.06 3.03
CA HIS A 131 -13.54 8.57 4.39
C HIS A 131 -14.71 7.67 4.84
N HIS A 132 -15.90 7.85 4.26
CA HIS A 132 -17.11 7.10 4.58
C HIS A 132 -17.86 6.74 3.28
N PRO A 133 -17.56 5.57 2.66
CA PRO A 133 -16.59 4.56 3.09
C PRO A 133 -15.12 4.96 2.78
N PRO A 134 -14.10 4.38 3.45
CA PRO A 134 -12.71 4.73 3.24
C PRO A 134 -12.20 4.21 1.89
N VAL A 135 -12.14 5.08 0.88
CA VAL A 135 -11.67 4.75 -0.47
C VAL A 135 -10.36 5.46 -0.74
N SER A 136 -9.35 4.69 -1.15
CA SER A 136 -8.07 5.21 -1.65
C SER A 136 -7.99 4.99 -3.15
N ALA A 137 -7.71 6.03 -3.91
CA ALA A 137 -7.43 5.94 -5.35
C ALA A 137 -5.92 6.01 -5.58
N PHE A 138 -5.43 5.33 -6.61
CA PHE A 138 -4.01 5.36 -6.96
C PHE A 138 -3.80 5.28 -8.47
N THR A 139 -2.66 5.81 -8.89
CA THR A 139 -2.08 5.59 -10.21
C THR A 139 -0.61 5.18 -10.05
N CYS A 140 -0.21 4.18 -10.83
CA CYS A 140 1.14 3.68 -10.92
C CYS A 140 1.49 3.57 -12.40
N GLU A 141 2.57 4.18 -12.82
CA GLU A 141 2.94 4.26 -14.22
C GLU A 141 4.39 3.86 -14.40
N SER A 142 4.66 3.22 -15.53
CA SER A 142 6.03 3.03 -16.03
C SER A 142 6.80 4.36 -16.03
N LYS A 143 8.07 4.32 -15.62
CA LYS A 143 8.88 5.52 -15.34
C LYS A 143 9.09 6.41 -16.57
N ASP A 144 8.96 5.87 -17.77
CA ASP A 144 8.94 6.57 -19.05
C ASP A 144 7.60 7.27 -19.32
N ASN A 145 7.09 7.98 -18.30
CA ASN A 145 5.82 8.71 -18.35
C ASN A 145 4.59 7.87 -18.69
N GLY A 146 4.57 6.59 -18.31
CA GLY A 146 3.43 5.71 -18.55
C GLY A 146 3.34 5.18 -19.98
N ASN A 147 4.41 5.28 -20.77
CA ASN A 147 4.43 4.87 -22.18
C ASN A 147 4.43 3.35 -22.39
N ARG A 148 4.85 2.55 -21.41
CA ARG A 148 4.81 1.08 -21.49
C ARG A 148 3.59 0.49 -20.83
N TRP A 149 3.31 0.91 -19.60
CA TRP A 149 2.14 0.44 -18.87
C TRP A 149 1.65 1.44 -17.83
N ARG A 150 0.38 1.27 -17.47
CA ARG A 150 -0.31 1.98 -16.38
C ARG A 150 -1.12 1.00 -15.54
N PHE A 151 -0.93 1.04 -14.23
CA PHE A 151 -1.64 0.25 -13.23
C PHE A 151 -2.34 1.20 -12.26
N TYR A 152 -3.66 1.18 -12.22
CA TYR A 152 -4.44 2.17 -11.48
C TYR A 152 -5.76 1.59 -10.98
N GLY A 153 -6.40 2.30 -10.07
CA GLY A 153 -7.71 1.91 -9.57
C GLY A 153 -8.04 2.57 -8.26
N SER A 154 -9.05 2.03 -7.61
CA SER A 154 -9.43 2.44 -6.26
C SER A 154 -9.73 1.23 -5.40
N ILE A 155 -9.43 1.36 -4.11
CA ILE A 155 -9.57 0.28 -3.15
C ILE A 155 -10.34 0.75 -1.92
N LEU A 156 -11.27 -0.08 -1.51
CA LEU A 156 -12.04 -0.01 -0.28
C LEU A 156 -11.68 -1.24 0.57
N PRO A 157 -10.73 -1.12 1.52
CA PRO A 157 -10.40 -2.21 2.42
C PRO A 157 -11.55 -2.44 3.40
N LYS A 158 -12.26 -3.57 3.26
CA LYS A 158 -13.27 -4.00 4.25
C LYS A 158 -12.67 -5.05 5.17
N ALA A 159 -12.33 -4.65 6.40
CA ALA A 159 -11.94 -5.58 7.45
C ALA A 159 -13.19 -6.09 8.21
N LYS A 160 -13.28 -7.39 8.42
CA LYS A 160 -14.24 -8.04 9.32
C LYS A 160 -13.49 -8.74 10.43
N PHE A 161 -13.85 -8.44 11.67
CA PHE A 161 -13.29 -9.10 12.84
C PHE A 161 -14.30 -10.12 13.36
N SER A 162 -13.87 -11.38 13.44
CA SER A 162 -14.58 -12.44 14.14
C SER A 162 -13.80 -12.80 15.41
N VAL A 163 -14.43 -13.52 16.34
CA VAL A 163 -13.81 -13.93 17.62
C VAL A 163 -12.49 -14.70 17.43
N LYS A 164 -12.34 -15.42 16.32
CA LYS A 164 -11.17 -16.29 16.05
C LYS A 164 -10.30 -15.83 14.88
N ASN A 165 -10.76 -14.89 14.05
CA ASN A 165 -10.05 -14.50 12.83
C ASN A 165 -10.33 -13.04 12.44
N MET A 166 -9.43 -12.48 11.65
CA MET A 166 -9.60 -11.21 10.97
C MET A 166 -9.57 -11.48 9.47
N GLU A 167 -10.62 -11.07 8.77
CA GLU A 167 -10.75 -11.20 7.32
C GLU A 167 -10.61 -9.82 6.69
N VAL A 168 -9.68 -9.65 5.75
CA VAL A 168 -9.48 -8.40 5.01
C VAL A 168 -9.90 -8.62 3.57
N ASN A 169 -10.99 -7.96 3.18
CA ASN A 169 -11.54 -8.02 1.83
C ASN A 169 -11.25 -6.71 1.10
N PRO A 170 -10.21 -6.64 0.27
CA PRO A 170 -9.98 -5.51 -0.61
C PRO A 170 -11.07 -5.48 -1.68
N LYS A 171 -12.00 -4.52 -1.60
CA LYS A 171 -12.99 -4.28 -2.66
C LYS A 171 -12.48 -3.19 -3.58
N GLY A 172 -12.39 -3.47 -4.87
CA GLY A 172 -11.95 -2.49 -5.85
C GLY A 172 -11.70 -3.16 -7.19
N LEU A 173 -11.82 -2.38 -8.26
CA LEU A 173 -11.35 -2.79 -9.57
C LEU A 173 -9.94 -2.23 -9.74
N LEU A 174 -9.00 -3.11 -10.01
CA LEU A 174 -7.65 -2.75 -10.39
C LEU A 174 -7.52 -2.94 -11.90
N THR A 175 -7.04 -1.92 -12.60
CA THR A 175 -6.90 -1.91 -14.05
C THR A 175 -5.43 -1.84 -14.40
N LEU A 176 -4.99 -2.74 -15.28
CA LEU A 176 -3.67 -2.72 -15.88
C LEU A 176 -3.83 -2.52 -17.39
N GLU A 177 -3.18 -1.50 -17.92
CA GLU A 177 -3.07 -1.21 -19.34
C GLU A 177 -1.61 -1.45 -19.76
N LEU A 178 -1.41 -2.32 -20.75
CA LEU A 178 -0.13 -2.46 -21.46
C LEU A 178 -0.26 -1.66 -22.76
N LYS A 179 0.52 -0.60 -22.91
CA LYS A 179 0.31 0.43 -23.95
C LYS A 179 0.68 -0.05 -25.34
N ARG A 180 1.49 -1.10 -25.45
CA ARG A 180 1.85 -1.71 -26.72
C ARG A 180 0.69 -2.48 -27.38
N TYR A 181 -0.37 -2.84 -26.64
CA TYR A 181 -1.44 -3.75 -27.10
C TYR A 181 -2.84 -3.16 -26.98
#